data_AF-A0A4Q2Z0P8-F1
#
_entry.id   AF-A0A4Q2Z0P8-F1
#
_cell.length_a   1.000
_cell.length_b   1.000
_cell.length_c   1.000
_cell.angle_alpha   90.00
_cell.angle_beta   90.00
_cell.angle_gamma   90.00
#
_symmetry.space_group_name_H-M   'P 1'
#
loop_
_entity.id
_entity.type
_entity.pdbx_description
1 polymer ?
#
loop_
_entity_poly.entity_id
_entity_poly.type
_entity_poly.pdbx_seq_one_letter_code
_entity_poly.pdbx_strand_id
1 'polypeptide(L)'
;LSAGQRAALDSYSPERVNLPNGQTAKVTYSEDRDPFISVRVSHLFGMWETPTIAGGRVPLLIHILTPGQKPWQMTKDLKGFWASGYAQMKKEVAGRYPRHPWPDDPKGWVAAGSPRK
;
A
#
# COMPACT_ATOMS: atom_id res chain seq x y z
N LEU A 1 27.35 -5.30 -14.08
CA LEU A 1 26.23 -6.24 -13.84
C LEU A 1 26.01 -7.06 -15.11
N SER A 2 26.19 -8.38 -15.05
CA SER A 2 25.85 -9.26 -16.18
C SER A 2 24.34 -9.25 -16.42
N ALA A 3 23.87 -9.67 -17.61
CA ALA A 3 22.45 -9.72 -17.92
C ALA A 3 21.63 -10.56 -16.92
N GLY A 4 22.19 -11.67 -16.42
CA GLY A 4 21.56 -12.49 -15.38
C GLY A 4 21.54 -11.83 -14.00
N GLN A 5 22.55 -11.03 -13.66
CA GLN A 5 22.55 -10.24 -12.41
C GLN A 5 21.56 -9.07 -12.46
N ARG A 6 21.33 -8.47 -13.64
CA ARG A 6 20.29 -7.44 -13.83
C ARG A 6 18.89 -8.03 -13.67
N ALA A 7 18.62 -9.18 -14.29
CA ALA A 7 17.33 -9.87 -14.14
C ALA A 7 17.05 -10.32 -12.69
N ALA A 8 18.09 -10.79 -11.98
CA ALA A 8 17.97 -11.10 -10.56
C ALA A 8 17.70 -9.83 -9.73
N LEU A 9 18.43 -8.73 -9.98
CA LEU A 9 18.21 -7.47 -9.29
C LEU A 9 16.79 -6.94 -9.51
N ASP A 10 16.28 -6.94 -10.74
CA ASP A 10 14.90 -6.54 -11.04
C ASP A 10 13.85 -7.44 -10.35
N SER A 11 14.16 -8.72 -10.20
CA SER A 11 13.28 -9.68 -9.51
C SER A 11 13.31 -9.54 -7.99
N TYR A 12 14.44 -9.15 -7.39
CA TYR A 12 14.61 -9.04 -5.94
C TYR A 12 14.33 -7.63 -5.41
N SER A 13 14.59 -6.59 -6.20
CA SER A 13 14.32 -5.18 -5.91
C SER A 13 13.50 -4.52 -7.04
N PRO A 14 12.22 -4.89 -7.20
CA PRO A 14 11.38 -4.30 -8.23
C PRO A 14 11.12 -2.82 -7.92
N GLU A 15 11.18 -1.95 -8.92
CA GLU A 15 10.78 -0.54 -8.78
C GLU A 15 9.29 -0.38 -8.42
N ARG A 16 8.48 -1.36 -8.82
CA ARG A 16 7.03 -1.36 -8.62
C ARG A 16 6.54 -2.74 -8.21
N VAL A 17 5.66 -2.79 -7.22
CA VAL A 17 4.99 -4.02 -6.79
C VAL A 17 3.54 -4.01 -7.24
N ASN A 18 3.11 -5.13 -7.81
CA ASN A 18 1.71 -5.38 -8.07
C ASN A 18 1.04 -5.81 -6.77
N LEU A 19 0.08 -5.01 -6.35
CA LEU A 19 -0.72 -5.26 -5.19
C LEU A 19 -1.84 -6.26 -5.55
N PRO A 20 -2.22 -7.18 -4.64
CA PRO A 20 -3.30 -8.15 -4.85
C PRO A 20 -4.63 -7.59 -5.38
N ASN A 21 -4.92 -6.31 -5.17
CA ASN A 21 -6.13 -5.65 -5.65
C ASN A 21 -5.99 -5.08 -7.08
N GLY A 22 -4.94 -5.46 -7.81
CA GLY A 22 -4.65 -5.02 -9.18
C GLY A 22 -4.05 -3.62 -9.29
N GLN A 23 -3.78 -2.95 -8.17
CA GLN A 23 -3.06 -1.68 -8.16
C GLN A 23 -1.55 -1.92 -8.26
N THR A 24 -0.81 -0.90 -8.70
CA THR A 24 0.65 -0.93 -8.72
C THR A 24 1.19 0.18 -7.83
N ALA A 25 2.07 -0.17 -6.88
CA ALA A 25 2.73 0.79 -6.00
C ALA A 25 4.22 0.89 -6.32
N LYS A 26 4.77 2.11 -6.31
CA LYS A 26 6.22 2.33 -6.44
C LYS A 26 6.88 2.00 -5.11
N VAL A 27 7.92 1.17 -5.15
CA VAL A 27 8.76 0.87 -4.00
C VAL A 27 9.87 1.92 -3.92
N THR A 28 10.03 2.48 -2.74
CA THR A 28 11.15 3.37 -2.43
C THR A 28 12.16 2.59 -1.61
N TYR A 29 13.34 2.40 -2.19
CA TYR A 29 14.51 1.85 -1.52
C TYR A 29 15.36 3.00 -1.01
N SER A 30 15.85 2.88 0.22
CA SER A 30 16.77 3.82 0.85
C SER A 30 17.79 3.00 1.63
N GLU A 31 19.06 3.42 1.61
CA GLU A 31 20.15 2.65 2.23
C GLU A 31 19.98 2.53 3.76
N ASP A 32 19.34 3.50 4.40
CA ASP A 32 19.17 3.57 5.85
C ASP A 32 17.76 3.20 6.35
N ARG A 33 16.87 2.75 5.45
CA ARG A 33 15.46 2.48 5.81
C ARG A 33 14.93 1.25 5.13
N ASP A 34 13.95 0.64 5.78
CA ASP A 34 13.18 -0.44 5.17
C ASP A 34 12.55 0.02 3.84
N PRO A 35 12.49 -0.87 2.84
CA PRO A 35 11.79 -0.58 1.60
C PRO A 35 10.33 -0.29 1.88
N PHE A 36 9.83 0.82 1.35
CA PHE A 36 8.48 1.29 1.65
C PHE A 36 7.70 1.63 0.39
N ILE A 37 6.37 1.58 0.52
CA ILE A 37 5.44 2.06 -0.51
C ILE A 37 4.64 3.22 0.05
N SER A 38 4.45 4.25 -0.76
CA SER A 38 3.56 5.38 -0.43
C SER A 38 2.26 5.23 -1.18
N VAL A 39 1.17 5.01 -0.45
CA VAL A 39 -0.12 4.65 -1.04
C VAL A 39 -1.27 5.28 -0.28
N ARG A 40 -2.25 5.80 -1.03
CA ARG A 40 -3.48 6.34 -0.44
C ARG A 40 -4.29 5.25 0.22
N VAL A 41 -4.96 5.57 1.33
CA VAL A 41 -5.86 4.63 2.01
C VAL A 41 -6.90 3.99 1.07
N SER A 42 -7.40 4.76 0.09
CA SER A 42 -8.38 4.25 -0.88
C SER A 42 -7.83 3.16 -1.82
N HIS A 43 -6.52 3.15 -2.05
CA HIS A 43 -5.84 2.11 -2.83
C HIS A 43 -5.52 0.87 -1.99
N LEU A 44 -5.67 0.95 -0.66
CA LEU A 44 -5.54 -0.19 0.23
C LEU A 44 -6.88 -0.91 0.46
N PHE A 45 -8.02 -0.32 0.07
CA PHE A 45 -9.31 -0.99 0.16
C PHE A 45 -9.28 -2.34 -0.60
N GLY A 46 -9.86 -3.38 0.01
CA GLY A 46 -9.75 -4.77 -0.46
C GLY A 46 -8.39 -5.45 -0.20
N MET A 47 -7.41 -4.77 0.41
CA MET A 47 -6.07 -5.33 0.70
C MET A 47 -5.88 -5.61 2.18
N TRP A 48 -5.73 -6.87 2.57
CA TRP A 48 -5.57 -7.23 3.98
C TRP A 48 -4.16 -7.58 4.40
N GLU A 49 -3.36 -8.03 3.46
CA GLU A 49 -2.02 -8.53 3.75
C GLU A 49 -0.98 -7.49 3.35
N THR A 50 0.05 -7.36 4.19
CA THR A 50 1.18 -6.51 3.89
C THR A 50 1.91 -7.10 2.68
N PRO A 51 2.12 -6.31 1.60
CA PRO A 51 2.88 -6.79 0.46
C PRO A 51 4.33 -7.05 0.87
N THR A 52 4.88 -8.14 0.36
CA THR A 52 6.26 -8.57 0.61
C THR A 52 7.06 -8.59 -0.69
N ILE A 53 8.33 -8.19 -0.63
CA ILE A 53 9.29 -8.30 -1.72
C ILE A 53 10.30 -9.42 -1.45
N ALA A 54 11.27 -9.58 -2.37
CA ALA A 54 12.31 -10.61 -2.31
C ALA A 54 11.75 -12.04 -2.12
N GLY A 55 10.66 -12.35 -2.83
CA GLY A 55 10.01 -13.66 -2.77
C GLY A 55 9.33 -13.97 -1.44
N GLY A 56 8.77 -12.96 -0.76
CA GLY A 56 8.06 -13.14 0.52
C GLY A 56 8.90 -12.88 1.77
N ARG A 57 10.18 -12.53 1.61
CA ARG A 57 11.14 -12.45 2.73
C ARG A 57 11.14 -11.10 3.43
N VAL A 58 10.84 -10.02 2.71
CA VAL A 58 10.93 -8.66 3.24
C VAL A 58 9.55 -8.00 3.17
N PRO A 59 8.87 -7.76 4.31
CA PRO A 59 7.62 -7.00 4.31
C PRO A 59 7.90 -5.53 4.00
N LEU A 60 7.10 -4.96 3.10
CA LEU A 60 7.19 -3.54 2.80
C LEU A 60 6.58 -2.70 3.91
N LEU A 61 7.25 -1.60 4.24
CA LEU A 61 6.64 -0.56 5.07
C LEU A 61 5.61 0.21 4.24
N ILE A 62 4.37 0.30 4.72
CA ILE A 62 3.28 0.98 4.04
C ILE A 62 3.15 2.38 4.65
N HIS A 63 3.49 3.40 3.87
CA HIS A 63 3.16 4.79 4.19
C HIS A 63 1.74 5.06 3.72
N ILE A 64 0.82 5.03 4.67
CA ILE A 64 -0.59 5.28 4.44
C ILE A 64 -0.79 6.79 4.30
N LEU A 65 -1.19 7.19 3.10
CA LEU A 65 -1.47 8.57 2.76
C LEU A 65 -2.96 8.86 2.91
N THR A 66 -3.24 10.07 3.39
CA THR A 66 -4.57 10.69 3.27
C THR A 66 -4.97 10.88 1.80
N PRO A 67 -6.26 11.13 1.51
CA PRO A 67 -6.69 11.43 0.15
C PRO A 67 -5.94 12.61 -0.49
N GLY A 68 -5.49 13.59 0.31
CA GLY A 68 -4.64 14.70 -0.12
C GLY A 68 -3.14 14.40 -0.22
N GLN A 69 -2.74 13.13 -0.34
CA GLN A 69 -1.34 12.70 -0.49
C GLN A 69 -0.42 13.07 0.69
N LYS A 70 -0.97 13.40 1.86
CA LYS A 70 -0.18 13.66 3.07
C LYS A 70 0.02 12.35 3.84
N PRO A 71 1.25 12.01 4.28
CA PRO A 71 1.48 10.89 5.17
C PRO A 71 0.66 11.00 6.46
N TRP A 72 0.04 9.89 6.87
CA TRP A 72 -0.71 9.83 8.13
C TRP A 72 -0.12 8.79 9.09
N GLN A 73 0.08 7.56 8.62
CA GLN A 73 0.71 6.50 9.41
C GLN A 73 1.64 5.67 8.53
N MET A 74 2.68 5.11 9.15
CA MET A 74 3.56 4.10 8.55
C MET A 74 3.33 2.78 9.28
N THR A 75 3.11 1.69 8.56
CA THR A 75 2.89 0.36 9.17
C THR A 75 3.48 -0.76 8.33
N LYS A 76 4.04 -1.78 9.00
CA LYS A 76 4.35 -3.09 8.38
C LYS A 76 3.26 -4.13 8.65
N ASP A 77 2.28 -3.79 9.48
CA ASP A 77 1.12 -4.62 9.78
C ASP A 77 -0.14 -3.96 9.24
N LEU A 78 -0.52 -4.36 8.02
CA LEU A 78 -1.75 -3.88 7.40
C LEU A 78 -3.00 -4.47 8.08
N LYS A 79 -2.91 -5.67 8.66
CA LYS A 79 -4.03 -6.30 9.39
C LYS A 79 -4.38 -5.49 10.64
N GLY A 80 -3.37 -5.11 11.42
CA GLY A 80 -3.54 -4.23 12.58
C GLY A 80 -4.06 -2.85 12.20
N PHE A 81 -3.59 -2.27 11.09
CA PHE A 81 -4.15 -1.01 10.58
C PHE A 81 -5.65 -1.13 10.30
N TRP A 82 -6.12 -2.19 9.64
CA TRP A 82 -7.56 -2.34 9.40
C TRP A 82 -8.36 -2.62 10.66
N ALA A 83 -7.78 -3.32 11.64
CA ALA A 83 -8.47 -3.66 12.88
C ALA A 83 -8.77 -2.42 13.76
N SER A 84 -7.88 -1.43 13.77
CA SER A 84 -8.02 -0.24 14.64
C SER A 84 -7.62 1.07 13.98
N GLY A 85 -6.51 1.09 13.24
CA GLY A 85 -5.97 2.31 12.61
C GLY A 85 -6.91 2.98 11.61
N TYR A 86 -7.64 2.22 10.80
CA TYR A 86 -8.59 2.76 9.82
C TYR A 86 -9.74 3.52 10.48
N ALA A 87 -10.28 3.00 11.59
CA ALA A 87 -11.35 3.66 12.32
C ALA A 87 -10.89 5.00 12.91
N GLN A 88 -9.65 5.07 13.40
CA GLN A 88 -9.05 6.32 13.86
C GLN A 88 -8.83 7.30 12.70
N MET A 89 -8.25 6.83 11.58
CA MET A 89 -8.04 7.64 10.38
C MET A 89 -9.37 8.20 9.86
N LYS A 90 -10.43 7.39 9.77
CA LYS A 90 -11.76 7.82 9.32
C LYS A 90 -12.28 8.96 10.22
N LYS A 91 -12.16 8.85 11.54
CA LYS A 91 -12.60 9.92 12.47
C LYS A 91 -11.85 11.24 12.28
N GLU A 92 -10.54 11.20 12.07
CA GLU A 92 -9.70 12.41 11.93
C GLU A 92 -9.75 13.02 10.52
N VAL A 93 -9.82 12.17 9.49
CA VAL A 93 -9.60 12.55 8.09
C VAL A 93 -10.92 12.71 7.33
N ALA A 94 -11.95 11.91 7.62
CA ALA A 94 -13.19 11.92 6.81
C ALA A 94 -13.89 13.28 6.83
N GLY A 95 -13.88 13.99 7.97
CA GLY A 95 -14.45 15.33 8.08
C GLY A 95 -13.78 16.36 7.15
N ARG A 96 -12.48 16.21 6.85
CA ARG A 96 -11.74 17.07 5.91
C ARG A 96 -11.95 16.67 4.45
N TYR A 97 -12.46 15.47 4.19
CA TYR A 97 -12.62 14.90 2.85
C TYR A 97 -14.01 14.26 2.69
N PRO A 98 -15.10 15.06 2.73
CA PRO A 98 -16.48 14.54 2.73
C PRO A 98 -16.90 13.89 1.40
N ARG A 99 -16.21 14.21 0.30
CA ARG A 99 -16.47 13.62 -1.04
C ARG A 99 -15.76 12.28 -1.27
N HIS A 100 -14.87 11.86 -0.37
CA HIS A 100 -14.14 10.61 -0.52
C HIS A 100 -14.92 9.43 0.08
N PRO A 101 -14.84 8.23 -0.53
CA PRO A 101 -15.48 7.05 0.00
C PRO A 101 -14.75 6.57 1.27
N TRP A 102 -15.52 6.39 2.35
CA TRP A 102 -15.06 5.87 3.63
C TRP A 102 -15.87 4.62 4.01
N PRO A 103 -15.63 3.48 3.35
CA PRO A 103 -16.41 2.27 3.58
C PRO A 103 -16.41 1.83 5.04
N ASP A 104 -17.55 1.40 5.54
CA ASP A 104 -17.65 0.74 6.84
C ASP A 104 -17.09 -0.69 6.79
N ASP A 105 -17.21 -1.35 5.63
CA ASP A 105 -16.50 -2.60 5.34
C ASP A 105 -15.43 -2.41 4.24
N PRO A 106 -14.20 -2.05 4.61
CA PRO A 106 -13.12 -1.94 3.64
C PRO A 106 -12.65 -3.31 3.10
N LYS A 107 -13.05 -4.46 3.71
CA LYS A 107 -12.67 -5.82 3.25
C LYS A 107 -13.37 -6.18 1.95
N GLY A 108 -14.69 -6.00 1.93
CA GLY A 108 -15.53 -6.27 0.77
C GLY A 108 -15.51 -5.18 -0.28
N TRP A 109 -14.67 -4.14 -0.14
CA TRP A 109 -14.69 -3.00 -1.06
C TRP A 109 -14.23 -3.39 -2.46
N VAL A 110 -15.19 -3.52 -3.36
CA VAL A 110 -14.97 -3.55 -4.80
C VAL A 110 -14.95 -2.09 -5.25
N ALA A 111 -13.77 -1.57 -5.62
CA ALA A 111 -13.68 -0.23 -6.19
C ALA A 111 -14.63 -0.13 -7.39
N ALA A 112 -15.61 0.76 -7.31
CA ALA A 112 -16.47 1.10 -8.44
C ALA A 112 -15.61 1.79 -9.51
N GLY A 113 -15.03 1.00 -10.42
CA GLY A 113 -14.29 1.48 -11.58
C GLY A 113 -12.76 1.48 -11.43
N SER A 114 -12.13 0.38 -11.80
CA SER A 114 -10.94 0.42 -12.66
C SER A 114 -10.91 -0.82 -13.53
N PRO A 115 -10.63 -0.67 -14.84
CA PRO A 115 -10.82 -1.73 -15.81
C PRO A 115 -9.78 -2.83 -15.61
N ARG A 116 -10.23 -4.08 -15.66
CA ARG A 116 -9.34 -5.21 -15.94
C ARG A 116 -8.75 -4.98 -17.34
N LYS A 117 -7.43 -4.81 -17.44
CA LYS A 117 -6.66 -5.09 -18.65
C LYS A 117 -5.32 -5.67 -18.26
#